data_AF-A0A2V9DTU1-F1
#
_entry.id   AF-A0A2V9DTU1-F1
#
_cell.length_a   1.000
_cell.length_b   1.000
_cell.length_c   1.000
_cell.angle_alpha   90.00
_cell.angle_beta   90.00
_cell.angle_gamma   90.00
#
_symmetry.space_group_name_H-M   'P 1'
#
loop_
_entity.id
_entity.type
_entity.pdbx_description
1 polymer ?
#
loop_
_entity_poly.entity_id
_entity_poly.type
_entity_poly.pdbx_seq_one_letter_code
_entity_poly.pdbx_strand_id
1 'polypeptide(L)' 'MSSYVNQPAIMLIRSAEAHQLATGAGIVAVIDTGVDPNHPVLKASLVPGFDFTRNLPGMPSEFADLGQSTASILD' A
#
# COMPACT_ATOMS: atom_id res chain seq x y z
N MET A 1 4.68 -3.60 -18.38
CA MET A 1 3.22 -3.39 -18.43
C MET A 1 2.42 -4.69 -18.51
N SER A 2 2.86 -5.71 -19.27
CA SER A 2 2.11 -6.98 -19.38
C SER A 2 1.88 -7.72 -18.04
N SER A 3 2.86 -7.74 -17.13
CA SER A 3 2.72 -8.36 -15.81
C SER A 3 1.77 -7.63 -14.86
N TYR A 4 1.60 -6.31 -15.04
CA TYR A 4 0.69 -5.52 -14.22
C TYR A 4 -0.77 -5.80 -14.57
N VAL A 5 -1.04 -6.00 -15.87
CA VAL A 5 -2.37 -6.32 -16.41
C VAL A 5 -2.71 -7.79 -16.22
N ASN A 6 -1.74 -8.69 -16.43
CA ASN A 6 -1.94 -10.14 -16.30
C ASN A 6 -1.33 -10.65 -14.99
N GLN A 7 -2.13 -10.58 -13.93
CA GLN A 7 -1.78 -11.14 -12.62
C GLN A 7 -2.46 -12.51 -12.44
N PRO A 8 -1.72 -13.63 -12.38
CA PRO A 8 -2.31 -14.97 -12.29
C PRO A 8 -3.26 -15.13 -11.10
N ALA A 9 -2.95 -14.52 -9.95
CA ALA A 9 -3.80 -14.59 -8.76
C ALA A 9 -5.20 -14.00 -9.00
N ILE A 10 -5.30 -12.86 -9.69
CA ILE A 10 -6.57 -12.18 -10.02
C ILE A 10 -7.45 -13.07 -10.91
N MET A 11 -6.84 -13.81 -11.83
CA MET A 11 -7.53 -14.79 -12.68
C MET A 11 -8.04 -16.00 -11.88
N LEU A 12 -7.19 -16.55 -11.00
CA LEU A 12 -7.54 -17.74 -10.20
C LEU A 12 -8.71 -17.48 -9.25
N ILE A 13 -8.82 -16.27 -8.69
CA ILE A 13 -9.93 -15.90 -7.80
C ILE A 13 -11.16 -15.35 -8.53
N ARG A 14 -11.15 -15.32 -9.86
CA ARG A 14 -12.29 -14.85 -10.69
C ARG A 14 -12.76 -13.44 -10.33
N SER A 15 -11.78 -12.53 -10.11
CA SER A 15 -12.04 -11.16 -9.67
C SER A 15 -12.87 -10.35 -10.69
N ALA A 16 -12.68 -10.59 -11.99
CA ALA A 16 -13.43 -9.91 -13.04
C ALA A 16 -14.94 -10.21 -12.99
N GLU A 17 -15.31 -11.47 -12.69
CA GLU A 17 -16.71 -11.87 -12.50
C GLU A 17 -17.28 -11.32 -11.19
N ALA A 18 -16.49 -11.33 -10.10
CA ALA A 18 -16.90 -10.74 -8.83
C ALA A 18 -17.18 -9.22 -8.96
N HIS A 19 -16.36 -8.51 -9.74
CA HIS A 19 -16.54 -7.08 -10.02
C HIS A 19 -17.80 -6.73 -10.81
N GLN A 20 -18.48 -7.71 -11.43
CA GLN A 20 -19.81 -7.49 -12.00
C GLN A 20 -20.89 -7.26 -10.94
N LEU A 21 -20.64 -7.70 -9.69
CA LEU A 21 -21.56 -7.56 -8.56
C LEU A 21 -21.15 -6.43 -7.61
N ALA A 22 -19.86 -6.29 -7.34
CA ALA A 22 -19.33 -5.24 -6.47
C ALA A 22 -17.84 -4.97 -6.71
N THR A 23 -17.43 -3.71 -6.64
CA THR A 23 -16.02 -3.28 -6.82
C THR A 23 -15.33 -2.87 -5.52
N GLY A 24 -15.99 -3.07 -4.37
CA GLY A 24 -15.40 -2.78 -3.05
C GLY A 24 -15.47 -1.32 -2.60
N ALA A 25 -16.51 -0.58 -2.99
CA ALA A 25 -16.71 0.79 -2.49
C ALA A 25 -16.81 0.82 -0.96
N GLY A 26 -15.95 1.60 -0.31
CA GLY A 26 -15.86 1.71 1.15
C GLY A 26 -14.45 2.07 1.62
N ILE A 27 -14.28 2.18 2.94
CA ILE A 27 -12.97 2.39 3.56
C ILE A 27 -12.54 1.07 4.22
N VAL A 28 -11.30 0.65 3.95
CA VAL A 28 -10.68 -0.54 4.54
C VAL A 28 -9.42 -0.11 5.29
N ALA A 29 -9.31 -0.47 6.57
CA ALA A 29 -8.11 -0.23 7.36
C ALA A 29 -7.09 -1.35 7.12
N VAL A 30 -5.84 -0.97 6.81
CA VAL A 30 -4.70 -1.89 6.71
C VAL A 30 -3.79 -1.62 7.91
N ILE A 31 -3.57 -2.65 8.73
CA ILE A 31 -2.74 -2.58 9.94
C ILE A 31 -1.45 -3.33 9.65
N ASP A 32 -0.40 -2.59 9.33
CA ASP A 32 0.92 -3.11 8.99
C ASP A 32 1.98 -2.04 9.36
N THR A 33 3.05 -1.95 8.61
CA THR A 33 4.20 -1.04 8.77
C THR A 33 3.98 0.36 8.18
N GLY A 34 2.84 0.59 7.52
CA GLY A 34 2.52 1.83 6.82
C GLY A 34 2.43 1.63 5.31
N VAL A 35 2.53 2.72 4.55
CA VAL A 35 2.48 2.71 3.08
C VAL A 35 3.37 3.83 2.54
N ASP A 36 3.97 3.69 1.36
CA ASP A 36 4.50 4.85 0.62
C ASP A 36 3.35 5.82 0.27
N PRO A 37 3.26 7.01 0.91
CA PRO A 37 2.17 7.94 0.67
C PRO A 37 2.24 8.58 -0.73
N ASN A 38 3.38 8.47 -1.42
CA ASN A 38 3.59 9.00 -2.76
C ASN A 38 3.45 7.92 -3.85
N HIS A 39 3.13 6.68 -3.51
CA HIS A 39 3.02 5.59 -4.48
C HIS A 39 1.99 5.94 -5.58
N PRO A 40 2.37 5.93 -6.87
CA PRO A 40 1.59 6.55 -7.94
C PRO A 40 0.19 5.95 -8.12
N VAL A 41 0.01 4.67 -7.80
CA VAL A 41 -1.28 3.96 -7.90
C VAL A 41 -2.11 4.06 -6.61
N LEU A 42 -1.46 4.20 -5.44
CA LEU A 42 -2.17 4.12 -4.16
C LEU A 42 -2.60 5.50 -3.66
N LYS A 43 -1.81 6.55 -3.91
CA LYS A 43 -2.01 7.89 -3.33
C LYS A 43 -3.42 8.46 -3.44
N ALA A 44 -4.15 8.13 -4.51
CA ALA A 44 -5.51 8.60 -4.74
C ALA A 44 -6.57 7.84 -3.93
N SER A 45 -6.23 6.66 -3.42
CA SER A 45 -7.10 5.78 -2.63
C SER A 45 -6.83 5.87 -1.13
N LEU A 46 -5.74 6.51 -0.71
CA LEU A 46 -5.35 6.59 0.69
C LEU A 46 -6.15 7.68 1.41
N VAL A 47 -6.60 7.36 2.62
CA VAL A 47 -7.20 8.28 3.58
C VAL A 47 -6.41 8.25 4.89
N PRO A 48 -6.44 9.32 5.71
CA PRO A 48 -5.70 9.34 6.97
C PRO A 48 -6.06 8.17 7.90
N GLY A 49 -5.03 7.63 8.57
CA GLY A 49 -5.09 6.62 9.62
C GLY A 49 -4.24 7.03 10.84
N PHE A 50 -3.55 6.06 11.47
CA PHE A 50 -2.78 6.28 12.68
C PHE A 50 -1.52 5.40 12.73
N ASP A 51 -0.38 5.99 13.10
CA ASP A 51 0.87 5.28 13.37
C ASP A 51 0.93 4.96 14.86
N PHE A 52 0.66 3.70 15.21
CA PHE A 52 0.68 3.23 16.59
C PHE A 52 2.09 3.04 17.15
N THR A 53 3.11 2.91 16.32
CA THR A 53 4.50 2.73 16.77
C THR A 53 5.10 4.06 17.27
N ARG A 54 4.59 5.18 16.76
CA ARG A 54 5.00 6.54 17.13
C ARG A 54 3.93 7.35 17.87
N ASN A 55 2.72 6.80 17.98
CA ASN A 55 1.56 7.46 18.55
C ASN A 55 1.19 8.78 17.83
N LEU A 56 1.10 8.73 16.50
CA LEU A 56 0.84 9.90 15.66
C LEU A 56 -0.34 9.67 14.70
N PRO A 57 -1.30 10.60 14.59
CA PRO A 57 -2.31 10.57 13.53
C PRO A 57 -1.71 10.98 12.19
N GLY A 58 -2.34 10.60 11.07
CA GLY A 58 -1.94 11.06 9.74
C GLY A 58 -1.83 9.92 8.74
N MET A 59 -0.78 9.91 7.93
CA MET A 59 -0.50 8.87 6.93
C MET A 59 0.75 8.11 7.33
N PRO A 60 0.62 6.95 7.99
CA PRO A 60 1.76 6.14 8.40
C PRO A 60 2.61 5.72 7.20
N SER A 61 3.91 5.98 7.26
CA SER A 61 4.84 5.71 6.16
C SER A 61 5.67 4.47 6.44
N GLU A 62 5.76 3.56 5.48
CA GLU A 62 6.65 2.38 5.55
C GLU A 62 8.14 2.77 5.60
N PHE A 63 8.46 4.01 5.22
CA PHE A 63 9.84 4.52 5.24
C PHE A 63 10.23 5.14 6.59
N ALA A 64 9.32 5.23 7.55
CA ALA A 64 9.58 5.94 8.80
C ALA A 64 10.69 5.32 9.67
N ASP A 65 11.03 4.04 9.42
CA ASP A 65 12.10 3.30 10.08
C ASP A 65 13.34 3.07 9.20
N LEU A 66 13.34 3.57 7.96
CA LEU A 66 14.52 3.48 7.09
C LEU A 66 15.54 4.54 7.50
N GLY A 67 16.30 4.22 8.56
CA GLY A 67 17.55 4.91 8.85
C GLY A 67 18.53 4.64 7.70
N GLN A 68 18.80 5.65 6.87
CA GLN A 68 19.83 5.56 5.86
C GLN A 68 21.19 5.45 6.57
N SER A 69 21.66 4.23 6.81
CA SER A 69 23.04 4.00 7.24
C SER A 69 23.93 4.37 6.06
N THR A 70 24.41 5.61 6.03
CA THR A 70 25.43 6.06 5.08
C THR A 70 26.78 5.38 5.33
N ALA A 71 26.89 4.49 6.32
CA ALA A 71 28.10 3.79 6.67
C ALA A 71 28.58 2.79 5.59
N SER A 72 27.73 2.37 4.66
CA SER A 72 28.11 1.39 3.62
C SER A 72 28.47 2.00 2.26
N ILE A 73 28.51 3.34 2.12
CA ILE A 73 28.93 4.03 0.87
C ILE A 73 30.42 4.40 0.91
N LEU A 74 31.11 4.18 2.03
CA LEU A 74 32.54 4.41 2.18
C LEU A 74 33.23 3.07 2.43
N ASP A 75 33.43 2.27 1.38
CA ASP A 75 34.49 1.26 1.27
C ASP A 75 34.80 1.00 -0.22
#